data_AF-A0A8J5J2F9-F1
#
_entry.id   AF-A0A8J5J2F9-F1
#
_cell.length_a   1.000
_cell.length_b   1.000
_cell.length_c   1.000
_cell.angle_alpha   90.00
_cell.angle_beta   90.00
_cell.angle_gamma   90.00
#
_symmetry.space_group_name_H-M   'P 1'
#
loop_
_entity.id
_entity.type
_entity.pdbx_description
1 polymer ?
#
loop_
_entity_poly.entity_id
_entity_poly.type
_entity_poly.pdbx_seq_one_letter_code
_entity_poly.pdbx_strand_id
1 'polypeptide(L)'
;MTSHRKVLLAWLFIGMLPFTLQIRSYLKFATPHKITKNLLVPPGREPTTDDLVETCPVAGLGTYDVNGEALARDPGSDLYRWSGYYSIVGAIWIVFRGLILRRSYIACKRYGDKCDQMEVNLNRKAATIFVHESLRLSAHGASNYHRVVLLYLLLEGLMSDLFLLAATDGSFAWIQYVSLGYNLSGILLLLFEFVENSGYLREDYRLLIKRLVFSYESSLLGELLSALGQSYVLTSLNQSDLKHTGQTARAVSYYAWGLVGHSAIVASLVGFIMCVRIVRAVTYVRWKFGPGHTWDIFSAPCCVDTTLGVRTKMPKLSGYHWEGGKLFYRADALKSFGLLKMEEQNGAEFLVLRKLHWFKVYQDDLFVIGSVTEQRVQPCSERICSGVVSFFDQNLGGPTNECGSPRSQAIHAMNKVAPSPPSMSILPS
;
A
#
# COMPACT_ATOMS: atom_id res chain seq x y z
N MET A 1 5.46 -20.29 22.03
CA MET A 1 6.03 -19.69 20.80
C MET A 1 6.36 -18.23 21.09
N THR A 2 7.63 -17.84 20.98
CA THR A 2 8.12 -16.49 21.34
C THR A 2 7.61 -15.40 20.39
N SER A 3 7.72 -14.13 20.78
CA SER A 3 7.31 -12.99 19.96
C SER A 3 8.15 -12.91 18.69
N HIS A 4 9.47 -13.17 18.79
CA HIS A 4 10.35 -13.30 17.62
C HIS A 4 9.78 -14.29 16.59
N ARG A 5 9.47 -15.52 17.01
CA ARG A 5 8.97 -16.55 16.08
C ARG A 5 7.64 -16.15 15.43
N LYS A 6 6.75 -15.49 16.17
CA LYS A 6 5.47 -15.00 15.63
C LYS A 6 5.67 -13.96 14.54
N VAL A 7 6.55 -12.98 14.77
CA VAL A 7 6.82 -11.91 13.80
C VAL A 7 7.51 -12.47 12.55
N LEU A 8 8.50 -13.37 12.69
CA LEU A 8 9.15 -13.98 11.54
C LEU A 8 8.24 -14.91 10.73
N LEU A 9 7.36 -15.68 11.39
CA LEU A 9 6.35 -16.48 10.69
C LEU A 9 5.39 -15.58 9.92
N ALA A 10 4.91 -14.50 10.52
CA ALA A 10 4.08 -13.52 9.82
C ALA A 10 4.82 -12.88 8.62
N TRP A 11 6.11 -12.55 8.77
CA TRP A 11 6.94 -12.02 7.68
C TRP A 11 7.09 -13.01 6.51
N LEU A 12 7.26 -14.30 6.81
CA LEU A 12 7.33 -15.34 5.78
C LEU A 12 6.05 -15.38 4.93
N PHE A 13 4.88 -15.40 5.57
CA PHE A 13 3.60 -15.51 4.84
C PHE A 13 3.19 -14.22 4.14
N ILE A 14 3.42 -13.04 4.74
CA ILE A 14 2.95 -11.76 4.20
C ILE A 14 3.96 -11.16 3.22
N GLY A 15 5.25 -11.41 3.44
CA GLY A 15 6.33 -10.89 2.62
C GLY A 15 6.80 -11.86 1.53
N MET A 16 7.30 -13.02 1.94
CA MET A 16 7.98 -13.94 1.01
C MET A 16 7.02 -14.64 0.06
N LEU A 17 5.84 -15.09 0.53
CA LEU A 17 4.89 -15.79 -0.34
C LEU A 17 4.45 -14.92 -1.54
N PRO A 18 3.94 -13.68 -1.38
CA PRO A 18 3.61 -12.84 -2.52
C PRO A 18 4.81 -12.56 -3.43
N PHE A 19 6.00 -12.39 -2.86
CA PHE A 19 7.22 -12.15 -3.64
C PHE A 19 7.63 -13.33 -4.52
N THR A 20 7.51 -14.57 -4.01
CA THR A 20 7.77 -15.76 -4.82
C THR A 20 6.78 -15.90 -5.98
N LEU A 21 5.51 -15.54 -5.75
CA LEU A 21 4.50 -15.48 -6.81
C LEU A 21 4.87 -14.42 -7.86
N GLN A 22 5.31 -13.26 -7.41
CA GLN A 22 5.73 -12.18 -8.30
C GLN A 22 6.96 -12.55 -9.15
N ILE A 23 7.97 -13.21 -8.56
CA ILE A 23 9.14 -13.72 -9.29
C ILE A 23 8.70 -14.74 -10.34
N ARG A 24 7.79 -15.65 -9.99
CA ARG A 24 7.24 -16.63 -10.93
C ARG A 24 6.55 -15.94 -12.11
N SER A 25 5.71 -14.94 -11.85
CA SER A 25 5.04 -14.15 -12.90
C SER A 25 6.07 -13.45 -13.78
N TYR A 26 7.06 -12.79 -13.19
CA TYR A 26 8.13 -12.12 -13.92
C TYR A 26 8.91 -13.10 -14.83
N LEU A 27 9.36 -14.23 -14.29
CA LEU A 27 10.13 -15.22 -15.04
C LEU A 27 9.35 -15.75 -16.24
N LYS A 28 8.04 -16.00 -16.11
CA LYS A 28 7.20 -16.44 -17.22
C LYS A 28 7.21 -15.45 -18.40
N PHE A 29 7.23 -14.15 -18.14
CA PHE A 29 7.26 -13.12 -19.18
C PHE A 29 8.65 -12.81 -19.71
N ALA A 30 9.66 -12.84 -18.83
CA ALA A 30 11.05 -12.61 -19.20
C ALA A 30 11.60 -13.77 -20.06
N THR A 31 11.11 -14.99 -19.85
CA THR A 31 11.42 -16.12 -20.73
C THR A 31 10.51 -16.13 -21.96
N PRO A 32 10.99 -16.67 -23.09
CA PRO A 32 10.17 -16.82 -24.26
C PRO A 32 8.89 -17.62 -23.94
N HIS A 33 7.72 -17.07 -24.26
CA HIS A 33 6.43 -17.71 -24.01
C HIS A 33 5.53 -17.68 -25.26
N LYS A 34 4.55 -18.58 -25.29
CA LYS A 34 3.49 -18.62 -26.31
C LYS A 34 2.22 -17.99 -25.76
N ILE A 35 1.55 -17.18 -26.57
CA ILE A 35 0.22 -16.65 -26.24
C ILE A 35 -0.81 -17.78 -26.40
N THR A 36 -1.80 -17.82 -25.51
CA THR A 36 -2.89 -18.81 -25.54
C THR A 36 -3.64 -18.73 -26.87
N LYS A 37 -3.85 -19.89 -27.52
CA LYS A 37 -4.54 -19.99 -28.82
C LYS A 37 -5.97 -19.44 -28.82
N ASN A 38 -6.60 -19.31 -27.66
CA ASN A 38 -7.92 -18.70 -27.49
C ASN A 38 -7.92 -17.18 -27.73
N LEU A 39 -6.75 -16.54 -27.76
CA LEU A 39 -6.55 -15.12 -28.08
C LEU A 39 -6.05 -14.91 -29.53
N LEU A 40 -5.94 -15.99 -30.32
CA LEU A 40 -5.46 -15.96 -31.70
C LEU A 40 -6.63 -16.17 -32.66
N VAL A 41 -6.60 -15.49 -33.80
CA VAL A 41 -7.56 -15.70 -34.89
C VAL A 41 -7.35 -17.11 -35.47
N PRO A 42 -8.40 -17.93 -35.66
CA PRO A 42 -8.26 -19.28 -36.19
C PRO A 42 -7.63 -19.29 -37.59
N PRO A 43 -6.71 -20.23 -37.89
CA PRO A 43 -6.07 -20.30 -39.20
C PRO A 43 -7.07 -20.65 -40.31
N GLY A 44 -7.08 -19.87 -41.40
CA GLY A 44 -7.91 -20.09 -42.59
C GLY A 44 -9.04 -19.08 -42.85
N ARG A 45 -9.19 -18.05 -42.02
CA ARG A 45 -10.12 -16.93 -42.26
C ARG A 45 -9.38 -15.80 -42.98
N GLU A 46 -9.79 -15.45 -44.20
CA GLU A 46 -9.18 -14.32 -44.91
C GLU A 46 -9.47 -13.00 -44.15
N PRO A 47 -8.47 -12.13 -43.98
CA PRO A 47 -8.66 -10.83 -43.35
C PRO A 47 -9.36 -9.87 -44.32
N THR A 48 -10.68 -9.83 -44.27
CA THR A 48 -11.53 -8.86 -44.99
C THR A 48 -11.63 -7.56 -44.20
N THR A 49 -11.26 -6.44 -44.83
CA THR A 49 -11.25 -5.09 -44.22
C THR A 49 -12.64 -4.57 -43.82
N ASP A 50 -13.70 -5.21 -44.32
CA ASP A 50 -15.08 -4.81 -44.10
C ASP A 50 -15.67 -5.40 -42.81
N ASP A 51 -15.02 -6.40 -42.21
CA ASP A 51 -15.48 -7.12 -41.02
C ASP A 51 -14.95 -6.57 -39.68
N LEU A 52 -14.16 -5.49 -39.71
CA LEU A 52 -13.53 -4.88 -38.52
C LEU A 52 -14.53 -4.35 -37.47
N VAL A 53 -15.79 -4.15 -37.86
CA VAL A 53 -16.84 -3.57 -37.00
C VAL A 53 -17.70 -4.63 -36.32
N GLU A 54 -17.90 -5.81 -36.94
CA GLU A 54 -18.69 -6.90 -36.35
C GLU A 54 -17.84 -8.03 -35.74
N THR A 55 -16.57 -8.18 -36.12
CA THR A 55 -15.78 -9.37 -35.77
C THR A 55 -14.41 -9.00 -35.19
N CYS A 56 -14.37 -8.28 -34.07
CA CYS A 56 -13.13 -8.07 -33.33
C CYS A 56 -13.04 -9.00 -32.10
N PRO A 57 -12.74 -10.31 -32.25
CA PRO A 57 -12.06 -11.02 -31.17
C PRO A 57 -10.64 -10.46 -31.17
N VAL A 58 -10.35 -9.58 -30.20
CA VAL A 58 -9.05 -8.99 -29.89
C VAL A 58 -7.90 -9.71 -30.62
N ALA A 59 -7.46 -9.17 -31.76
CA ALA A 59 -6.26 -9.65 -32.43
C ALA A 59 -5.15 -9.64 -31.37
N GLY A 60 -4.58 -10.81 -31.13
CA GLY A 60 -3.87 -11.17 -29.90
C GLY A 60 -3.08 -10.01 -29.31
N LEU A 61 -3.21 -9.85 -27.99
CA LEU A 61 -2.45 -8.91 -27.16
C LEU A 61 -1.02 -8.83 -27.68
N GLY A 62 -0.76 -7.79 -28.47
CA GLY A 62 0.43 -7.77 -29.28
C GLY A 62 1.65 -7.74 -28.36
N THR A 63 2.65 -8.51 -28.73
CA THR A 63 3.79 -8.85 -27.86
C THR A 63 4.99 -7.93 -28.13
N TYR A 64 4.73 -6.82 -28.84
CA TYR A 64 5.62 -5.67 -28.82
C TYR A 64 5.25 -4.83 -27.60
N ASP A 65 6.05 -4.93 -26.55
CA ASP A 65 5.94 -4.13 -25.32
C ASP A 65 6.19 -2.62 -25.50
N VAL A 66 6.15 -2.14 -26.73
CA VAL A 66 6.12 -0.73 -27.05
C VAL A 66 4.78 -0.46 -27.70
N ASN A 67 3.93 0.26 -26.98
CA ASN A 67 2.78 0.94 -27.57
C ASN A 67 3.29 1.70 -28.80
N GLY A 68 2.98 1.20 -30.00
CA GLY A 68 3.65 1.61 -31.23
C GLY A 68 2.87 1.22 -32.50
N GLU A 69 3.16 1.89 -33.61
CA GLU A 69 2.64 1.51 -34.93
C GLU A 69 2.96 0.04 -35.26
N ALA A 70 4.11 -0.46 -34.76
CA ALA A 70 4.52 -1.86 -34.84
C ALA A 70 3.55 -2.81 -34.11
N LEU A 71 2.97 -2.39 -32.97
CA LEU A 71 1.98 -3.17 -32.24
C LEU A 71 0.64 -3.20 -32.97
N ALA A 72 0.20 -2.06 -33.51
CA ALA A 72 -1.05 -1.95 -34.26
C ALA A 72 -1.04 -2.72 -35.58
N ARG A 73 0.15 -3.01 -36.12
CA ARG A 73 0.38 -3.76 -37.37
C ARG A 73 0.86 -5.18 -37.13
N ASP A 74 0.92 -5.65 -35.88
CA ASP A 74 1.36 -7.01 -35.55
C ASP A 74 0.26 -8.01 -35.96
N PRO A 75 0.51 -8.91 -36.93
CA PRO A 75 -0.49 -9.90 -37.34
C PRO A 75 -0.71 -11.00 -36.28
N GLY A 76 0.04 -10.97 -35.17
CA GLY A 76 0.12 -12.07 -34.21
C GLY A 76 1.01 -13.20 -34.76
N SER A 77 1.55 -14.04 -33.87
CA SER A 77 2.29 -15.24 -34.29
C SER A 77 2.34 -16.29 -33.19
N ASP A 78 2.40 -17.57 -33.59
CA ASP A 78 2.60 -18.72 -32.69
C ASP A 78 4.05 -18.91 -32.22
N LEU A 79 4.96 -18.03 -32.64
CA LEU A 79 6.38 -18.07 -32.29
C LEU A 79 6.61 -17.62 -30.84
N TYR A 80 7.73 -18.08 -30.29
CA TYR A 80 8.21 -17.66 -28.98
C TYR A 80 8.58 -16.17 -29.00
N ARG A 81 8.04 -15.38 -28.06
CA ARG A 81 8.26 -13.93 -27.97
C ARG A 81 8.81 -13.53 -26.59
N TRP A 82 9.60 -12.47 -26.54
CA TRP A 82 10.20 -11.89 -25.32
C TRP A 82 10.16 -10.37 -25.37
N SER A 83 10.21 -9.71 -24.21
CA SER A 83 10.21 -8.25 -24.12
C SER A 83 11.38 -7.71 -23.33
N GLY A 84 12.17 -6.86 -23.98
CA GLY A 84 13.27 -6.15 -23.35
C GLY A 84 12.78 -5.16 -22.29
N TYR A 85 11.69 -4.43 -22.56
CA TYR A 85 11.13 -3.45 -21.62
C TYR A 85 10.67 -4.13 -20.34
N TYR A 86 9.82 -5.15 -20.45
CA TYR A 86 9.32 -5.89 -19.29
C TYR A 86 10.44 -6.63 -18.57
N SER A 87 11.42 -7.18 -19.31
CA SER A 87 12.59 -7.82 -18.70
C SER A 87 13.36 -6.84 -17.82
N ILE A 88 13.60 -5.61 -18.29
CA ILE A 88 14.36 -4.60 -17.55
C ILE A 88 13.53 -3.99 -16.42
N VAL A 89 12.35 -3.45 -16.71
CA VAL A 89 11.49 -2.78 -15.72
C VAL A 89 11.01 -3.77 -14.66
N GLY A 90 10.63 -4.98 -15.08
CA GLY A 90 10.29 -6.07 -14.16
C GLY A 90 11.48 -6.48 -13.28
N ALA A 91 12.70 -6.57 -13.83
CA ALA A 91 13.90 -6.85 -13.02
C ALA A 91 14.12 -5.77 -11.95
N ILE A 92 14.03 -4.49 -12.34
CA ILE A 92 14.16 -3.35 -11.41
C ILE A 92 13.13 -3.48 -10.29
N TRP A 93 11.88 -3.81 -10.63
CA TRP A 93 10.81 -3.96 -9.65
C TRP A 93 11.02 -5.14 -8.69
N ILE A 94 11.48 -6.29 -9.19
CA ILE A 94 11.83 -7.46 -8.37
C ILE A 94 12.99 -7.14 -7.42
N VAL A 95 14.06 -6.49 -7.92
CA VAL A 95 15.19 -6.08 -7.09
C VAL A 95 14.73 -5.12 -5.99
N PHE A 96 13.91 -4.12 -6.35
CA PHE A 96 13.34 -3.18 -5.39
C PHE A 96 12.54 -3.90 -4.30
N ARG A 97 11.63 -4.80 -4.67
CA ARG A 97 10.83 -5.59 -3.72
C ARG A 97 11.69 -6.48 -2.83
N GLY A 98 12.75 -7.09 -3.37
CA GLY A 98 13.73 -7.87 -2.62
C GLY A 98 14.47 -7.03 -1.56
N LEU A 99 14.86 -5.81 -1.91
CA LEU A 99 15.48 -4.88 -0.95
C LEU A 99 14.53 -4.46 0.18
N ILE A 100 13.26 -4.20 -0.14
CA ILE A 100 12.21 -3.92 0.85
C ILE A 100 12.00 -5.11 1.79
N LEU A 101 11.97 -6.33 1.25
CA LEU A 101 11.84 -7.56 2.04
C LEU A 101 13.03 -7.76 2.98
N ARG A 102 14.25 -7.55 2.50
CA ARG A 102 15.46 -7.62 3.33
C ARG A 102 15.40 -6.61 4.48
N ARG A 103 15.03 -5.36 4.19
CA ARG A 103 14.86 -4.31 5.21
C ARG A 103 13.80 -4.69 6.24
N SER A 104 12.64 -5.16 5.77
CA SER A 104 11.53 -5.61 6.61
C SER A 104 11.92 -6.79 7.49
N TYR A 105 12.64 -7.78 6.96
CA TYR A 105 13.15 -8.92 7.73
C TYR A 105 14.00 -8.46 8.93
N ILE A 106 14.95 -7.54 8.70
CA ILE A 106 15.83 -7.05 9.76
C ILE A 106 15.01 -6.28 10.82
N ALA A 107 14.05 -5.45 10.40
CA ALA A 107 13.16 -4.74 11.31
C ALA A 107 12.28 -5.70 12.14
N CYS A 108 11.73 -6.72 11.50
CA CYS A 108 10.95 -7.80 12.12
C CYS A 108 11.75 -8.59 13.15
N LYS A 109 12.97 -9.00 12.78
CA LYS A 109 13.89 -9.70 13.67
C LYS A 109 14.20 -8.86 14.91
N ARG A 110 14.66 -7.61 14.72
CA ARG A 110 15.01 -6.70 15.82
C ARG A 110 13.83 -6.40 16.73
N TYR A 111 12.64 -6.20 16.17
CA TYR A 111 11.45 -5.94 16.97
C TYR A 111 11.04 -7.18 17.77
N GLY A 112 11.07 -8.36 17.14
CA GLY A 112 10.83 -9.64 17.80
C GLY A 112 11.81 -9.92 18.95
N ASP A 113 13.10 -9.72 18.71
CA ASP A 113 14.16 -9.83 19.73
C ASP A 113 13.92 -8.86 20.88
N LYS A 114 13.55 -7.60 20.59
CA LYS A 114 13.26 -6.60 21.62
C LYS A 114 12.03 -6.95 22.46
N CYS A 115 10.99 -7.50 21.85
CA CYS A 115 9.83 -8.00 22.59
C CYS A 115 10.20 -9.16 23.50
N ASP A 116 11.01 -10.12 23.03
CA ASP A 116 11.44 -11.25 23.84
C ASP A 116 12.35 -10.80 25.01
N GLN A 117 13.25 -9.83 24.78
CA GLN A 117 14.12 -9.23 25.81
C GLN A 117 13.34 -8.49 26.91
N MET A 118 12.23 -7.84 26.55
CA MET A 118 11.37 -7.11 27.49
C MET A 118 10.21 -7.97 28.01
N GLU A 119 10.26 -9.29 27.77
CA GLU A 119 9.23 -10.25 28.17
C GLU A 119 7.80 -9.90 27.70
N VAL A 120 7.69 -9.17 26.59
CA VAL A 120 6.42 -8.77 26.00
C VAL A 120 5.94 -9.82 25.01
N ASN A 121 4.79 -10.41 25.31
CA ASN A 121 4.15 -11.40 24.46
C ASN A 121 3.25 -10.74 23.38
N LEU A 122 3.71 -10.74 22.14
CA LEU A 122 2.91 -10.29 21.00
C LEU A 122 1.87 -11.34 20.60
N ASN A 123 0.63 -10.91 20.39
CA ASN A 123 -0.36 -11.76 19.74
C ASN A 123 -0.11 -11.85 18.22
N ARG A 124 -0.70 -12.87 17.56
CA ARG A 124 -0.50 -13.10 16.12
C ARG A 124 -0.94 -11.90 15.26
N LYS A 125 -2.07 -11.28 15.60
CA LYS A 125 -2.60 -10.12 14.86
C LYS A 125 -1.64 -8.92 14.93
N ALA A 126 -1.08 -8.63 16.10
CA ALA A 126 -0.13 -7.56 16.31
C ALA A 126 1.17 -7.81 15.53
N ALA A 127 1.66 -9.05 15.51
CA ALA A 127 2.81 -9.44 14.70
C ALA A 127 2.55 -9.22 13.19
N THR A 128 1.38 -9.63 12.69
CA THR A 128 0.96 -9.39 11.29
C THR A 128 0.90 -7.90 10.95
N ILE A 129 0.34 -7.07 11.84
CA ILE A 129 0.26 -5.62 11.64
C ILE A 129 1.66 -5.00 11.56
N PHE A 130 2.54 -5.34 12.50
CA PHE A 130 3.93 -4.86 12.50
C PHE A 130 4.66 -5.23 11.20
N VAL A 131 4.49 -6.47 10.73
CA VAL A 131 5.05 -6.93 9.46
C VAL A 131 4.53 -6.09 8.29
N HIS A 132 3.23 -5.83 8.22
CA HIS A 132 2.66 -4.99 7.17
C HIS A 132 3.19 -3.55 7.19
N GLU A 133 3.38 -2.94 8.36
CA GLU A 133 4.01 -1.63 8.49
C GLU A 133 5.47 -1.68 8.01
N SER A 134 6.22 -2.73 8.36
CA SER A 134 7.63 -2.88 7.94
C SER A 134 7.82 -3.09 6.43
N LEU A 135 6.81 -3.68 5.77
CA LEU A 135 6.78 -3.94 4.32
C LEU A 135 6.32 -2.74 3.48
N ARG A 136 6.19 -1.56 4.07
CA ARG A 136 5.87 -0.32 3.37
C ARG A 136 6.81 -0.07 2.18
N LEU A 137 6.25 0.32 1.04
CA LEU A 137 7.04 0.57 -0.18
C LEU A 137 7.84 1.87 -0.11
N SER A 138 7.23 2.93 0.44
CA SER A 138 7.87 4.22 0.66
C SER A 138 8.67 4.21 1.97
N ALA A 139 9.81 4.91 1.98
CA ALA A 139 10.52 5.22 3.21
C ALA A 139 9.81 6.33 3.99
N HIS A 140 10.08 6.43 5.29
CA HIS A 140 9.69 7.60 6.06
C HIS A 140 10.41 8.84 5.52
N GLY A 141 9.66 9.90 5.24
CA GLY A 141 10.19 11.11 4.62
C GLY A 141 10.35 11.04 3.09
N ALA A 142 9.84 9.98 2.43
CA ALA A 142 9.79 9.95 0.97
C ALA A 142 9.03 11.18 0.41
N SER A 143 9.58 11.80 -0.64
CA SER A 143 8.90 12.87 -1.36
C SER A 143 7.82 12.34 -2.31
N ASN A 144 6.95 13.22 -2.79
CA ASN A 144 5.90 12.87 -3.75
C ASN A 144 6.46 12.39 -5.10
N TYR A 145 7.63 12.90 -5.52
CA TYR A 145 8.32 12.39 -6.72
C TYR A 145 8.64 10.89 -6.59
N HIS A 146 9.20 10.48 -5.44
CA HIS A 146 9.48 9.07 -5.21
C HIS A 146 8.19 8.21 -5.22
N ARG A 147 7.08 8.74 -4.67
CA ARG A 147 5.78 8.04 -4.70
C ARG A 147 5.26 7.86 -6.12
N VAL A 148 5.44 8.84 -7.01
CA VAL A 148 5.08 8.73 -8.44
C VAL A 148 5.88 7.62 -9.12
N VAL A 149 7.20 7.56 -8.89
CA VAL A 149 8.04 6.47 -9.42
C VAL A 149 7.58 5.10 -8.92
N LEU A 150 7.24 4.99 -7.62
CA LEU A 150 6.71 3.75 -7.05
C LEU A 150 5.34 3.37 -7.62
N LEU A 151 4.45 4.34 -7.87
CA LEU A 151 3.15 4.12 -8.49
C LEU A 151 3.32 3.57 -9.90
N TYR A 152 4.26 4.11 -10.67
CA TYR A 152 4.59 3.58 -12.00
C TYR A 152 5.06 2.12 -11.92
N LEU A 153 6.02 1.78 -11.04
CA LEU A 153 6.47 0.39 -10.88
C LEU A 153 5.36 -0.57 -10.41
N LEU A 154 4.42 -0.07 -9.60
CA LEU A 154 3.22 -0.82 -9.20
C LEU A 154 2.24 -1.03 -10.36
N LEU A 155 2.04 -0.04 -11.21
CA LEU A 155 1.22 -0.16 -12.42
C LEU A 155 1.82 -1.19 -13.39
N GLU A 156 3.14 -1.23 -13.54
CA GLU A 156 3.81 -2.27 -14.31
C GLU A 156 3.58 -3.67 -13.72
N GLY A 157 3.67 -3.80 -12.39
CA GLY A 157 3.28 -5.03 -11.69
C GLY A 157 1.81 -5.42 -11.87
N LEU A 158 0.90 -4.43 -11.93
CA LEU A 158 -0.52 -4.66 -12.20
C LEU A 158 -0.77 -5.18 -13.62
N MET A 159 -0.13 -4.54 -14.60
CA MET A 159 -0.22 -4.97 -16.00
C MET A 159 0.29 -6.40 -16.16
N SER A 160 1.41 -6.71 -15.53
CA SER A 160 1.96 -8.08 -15.44
C SER A 160 0.92 -9.12 -14.99
N ASP A 161 0.17 -8.81 -13.93
CA ASP A 161 -0.86 -9.71 -13.39
C ASP A 161 -2.05 -9.86 -14.34
N LEU A 162 -2.50 -8.76 -14.97
CA LEU A 162 -3.57 -8.76 -15.97
C LEU A 162 -3.19 -9.59 -17.21
N PHE A 163 -1.97 -9.40 -17.71
CA PHE A 163 -1.42 -10.17 -18.82
C PHE A 163 -1.36 -11.66 -18.48
N LEU A 164 -0.88 -12.00 -17.28
CA LEU A 164 -0.78 -13.40 -16.88
C LEU A 164 -2.16 -14.03 -16.72
N LEU A 165 -3.14 -13.27 -16.25
CA LEU A 165 -4.50 -13.71 -16.10
C LEU A 165 -5.16 -13.99 -17.45
N ALA A 166 -4.86 -13.18 -18.48
CA ALA A 166 -5.27 -13.46 -19.85
C ALA A 166 -4.56 -14.68 -20.46
N ALA A 167 -3.31 -14.96 -20.04
CA ALA A 167 -2.50 -16.06 -20.57
C ALA A 167 -2.64 -17.37 -19.78
N THR A 168 -3.22 -17.37 -18.58
CA THR A 168 -3.28 -18.57 -17.72
C THR A 168 -4.67 -19.20 -17.78
N ASP A 169 -4.78 -20.33 -18.47
CA ASP A 169 -5.96 -21.19 -18.38
C ASP A 169 -5.85 -22.14 -17.17
N GLY A 170 -6.92 -22.26 -16.37
CA GLY A 170 -7.07 -23.30 -15.35
C GLY A 170 -6.99 -22.87 -13.88
N SER A 171 -6.86 -23.86 -12.97
CA SER A 171 -7.05 -23.74 -11.52
C SER A 171 -6.11 -22.79 -10.79
N PHE A 172 -5.04 -22.31 -11.45
CA PHE A 172 -4.09 -21.36 -10.87
C PHE A 172 -4.43 -19.88 -11.16
N ALA A 173 -5.45 -19.57 -11.96
CA ALA A 173 -5.87 -18.19 -12.23
C ALA A 173 -6.27 -17.43 -10.95
N TRP A 174 -6.83 -18.12 -9.95
CA TRP A 174 -7.14 -17.55 -8.64
C TRP A 174 -5.92 -16.89 -7.98
N ILE A 175 -4.73 -17.53 -8.07
CA ILE A 175 -3.51 -17.01 -7.45
C ILE A 175 -3.14 -15.64 -8.06
N GLN A 176 -3.42 -15.46 -9.35
CA GLN A 176 -3.14 -14.22 -10.06
C GLN A 176 -4.10 -13.11 -9.65
N TYR A 177 -5.37 -13.43 -9.39
CA TYR A 177 -6.30 -12.47 -8.78
C TYR A 177 -5.87 -12.02 -7.38
N VAL A 178 -5.25 -12.90 -6.58
CA VAL A 178 -4.68 -12.52 -5.29
C VAL A 178 -3.51 -11.54 -5.46
N SER A 179 -2.62 -11.79 -6.42
CA SER A 179 -1.53 -10.86 -6.77
C SER A 179 -2.07 -9.51 -7.27
N LEU A 180 -3.07 -9.54 -8.15
CA LEU A 180 -3.76 -8.36 -8.69
C LEU A 180 -4.36 -7.50 -7.57
N GLY A 181 -5.09 -8.13 -6.64
CA GLY A 181 -5.65 -7.46 -5.45
C GLY A 181 -4.58 -6.83 -4.55
N TYR A 182 -3.44 -7.50 -4.35
CA TYR A 182 -2.33 -6.97 -3.58
C TYR A 182 -1.69 -5.74 -4.24
N ASN A 183 -1.45 -5.77 -5.55
CA ASN A 183 -0.93 -4.63 -6.30
C ASN A 183 -1.92 -3.46 -6.33
N LEU A 184 -3.22 -3.71 -6.55
CA LEU A 184 -4.27 -2.68 -6.46
C LEU A 184 -4.36 -2.05 -5.08
N SER A 185 -4.26 -2.85 -4.01
CA SER A 185 -4.20 -2.29 -2.65
C SER A 185 -2.96 -1.40 -2.48
N GLY A 186 -1.80 -1.81 -3.02
CA GLY A 186 -0.58 -1.02 -3.01
C GLY A 186 -0.73 0.32 -3.71
N ILE A 187 -1.39 0.34 -4.88
CA ILE A 187 -1.73 1.56 -5.62
C ILE A 187 -2.63 2.48 -4.77
N LEU A 188 -3.73 1.95 -4.24
CA LEU A 188 -4.68 2.72 -3.42
C LEU A 188 -3.99 3.37 -2.21
N LEU A 189 -3.10 2.64 -1.55
CA LEU A 189 -2.31 3.14 -0.42
C LEU A 189 -1.32 4.22 -0.81
N LEU A 190 -0.53 4.02 -1.87
CA LEU A 190 0.45 5.03 -2.29
C LEU A 190 -0.22 6.30 -2.81
N LEU A 191 -1.37 6.19 -3.48
CA LEU A 191 -2.18 7.33 -3.89
C LEU A 191 -2.65 8.12 -2.66
N PHE A 192 -3.16 7.43 -1.64
CA PHE A 192 -3.56 8.11 -0.41
C PHE A 192 -2.37 8.73 0.32
N GLU A 193 -1.23 8.04 0.42
CA GLU A 193 -0.01 8.63 1.00
C GLU A 193 0.48 9.87 0.23
N PHE A 194 0.32 9.89 -1.10
CA PHE A 194 0.65 11.05 -1.93
C PHE A 194 -0.26 12.24 -1.60
N VAL A 195 -1.57 12.00 -1.51
CA VAL A 195 -2.57 13.01 -1.12
C VAL A 195 -2.33 13.48 0.32
N GLU A 196 -2.11 12.56 1.25
CA GLU A 196 -1.85 12.86 2.66
C GLU A 196 -0.59 13.71 2.83
N ASN A 197 0.48 13.40 2.09
CA ASN A 197 1.73 14.15 2.13
C ASN A 197 1.67 15.51 1.41
N SER A 198 0.64 15.75 0.57
CA SER A 198 0.44 17.05 -0.08
C SER A 198 -0.03 18.15 0.88
N GLY A 199 -0.61 17.77 2.03
CA GLY A 199 -1.12 18.70 3.04
C GLY A 199 -2.45 19.38 2.69
N TYR A 200 -3.06 19.06 1.54
CA TYR A 200 -4.33 19.67 1.11
C TYR A 200 -5.58 19.12 1.82
N LEU A 201 -5.47 18.00 2.53
CA LEU A 201 -6.60 17.35 3.18
C LEU A 201 -6.76 17.85 4.63
N ARG A 202 -7.95 18.36 4.99
CA ARG A 202 -8.26 18.72 6.38
C ARG A 202 -8.14 17.49 7.29
N GLU A 203 -7.68 17.69 8.52
CA GLU A 203 -7.41 16.60 9.46
C GLU A 203 -8.63 15.69 9.69
N ASP A 204 -9.83 16.25 9.87
CA ASP A 204 -11.04 15.45 10.09
C ASP A 204 -11.34 14.52 8.90
N TYR A 205 -11.19 15.01 7.66
CA TYR A 205 -11.37 14.20 6.46
C TYR A 205 -10.23 13.20 6.28
N ARG A 206 -9.00 13.57 6.63
CA ARG A 206 -7.85 12.66 6.63
C ARG A 206 -8.11 11.47 7.54
N LEU A 207 -8.52 11.73 8.79
CA LEU A 207 -8.83 10.68 9.77
C LEU A 207 -10.02 9.82 9.32
N LEU A 208 -11.10 10.45 8.85
CA LEU A 208 -12.29 9.76 8.34
C LEU A 208 -11.94 8.79 7.21
N ILE A 209 -11.27 9.28 6.17
CA ILE A 209 -10.88 8.45 5.01
C ILE A 209 -9.92 7.35 5.45
N LYS A 210 -8.91 7.68 6.27
CA LYS A 210 -7.89 6.74 6.73
C LYS A 210 -8.50 5.61 7.56
N ARG A 211 -9.44 5.89 8.46
CA ARG A 211 -10.10 4.85 9.27
C ARG A 211 -11.15 4.05 8.50
N LEU A 212 -11.88 4.69 7.59
CA LEU A 212 -12.95 4.06 6.83
C LEU A 212 -12.42 3.17 5.69
N VAL A 213 -11.45 3.65 4.92
CA VAL A 213 -10.92 2.96 3.73
C VAL A 213 -9.62 2.22 4.02
N PHE A 214 -8.79 2.75 4.92
CA PHE A 214 -7.42 2.27 5.13
C PHE A 214 -7.21 1.67 6.53
N SER A 215 -8.05 0.72 6.94
CA SER A 215 -7.84 -0.01 8.20
C SER A 215 -7.39 -1.44 7.97
N TYR A 216 -6.64 -1.99 8.93
CA TYR A 216 -6.18 -3.38 8.85
C TYR A 216 -7.32 -4.39 8.77
N GLU A 217 -8.42 -4.15 9.49
CA GLU A 217 -9.59 -5.01 9.52
C GLU A 217 -10.36 -5.00 8.19
N SER A 218 -10.37 -3.86 7.47
CA SER A 218 -11.02 -3.76 6.16
C SER A 218 -10.10 -4.22 5.02
N SER A 219 -8.79 -3.95 5.10
CA SER A 219 -7.81 -4.28 4.06
C SER A 219 -7.74 -5.78 3.79
N LEU A 220 -7.62 -6.60 4.83
CA LEU A 220 -7.48 -8.06 4.70
C LEU A 220 -8.69 -8.68 3.99
N LEU A 221 -9.90 -8.31 4.41
CA LEU A 221 -11.13 -8.81 3.78
C LEU A 221 -11.32 -8.21 2.39
N GLY A 222 -10.99 -6.92 2.23
CA GLY A 222 -11.02 -6.23 0.94
C GLY A 222 -10.17 -6.95 -0.09
N GLU A 223 -8.93 -7.30 0.24
CA GLU A 223 -8.02 -8.04 -0.65
C GLU A 223 -8.55 -9.44 -0.98
N LEU A 224 -9.08 -10.17 0.01
CA LEU A 224 -9.62 -11.52 -0.19
C LEU A 224 -10.88 -11.53 -1.08
N LEU A 225 -11.86 -10.68 -0.77
CA LEU A 225 -13.09 -10.56 -1.56
C LEU A 225 -12.83 -9.93 -2.92
N SER A 226 -11.80 -9.10 -3.05
CA SER A 226 -11.37 -8.58 -4.33
C SER A 226 -10.79 -9.68 -5.21
N ALA A 227 -9.93 -10.55 -4.69
CA ALA A 227 -9.44 -11.68 -5.46
C ALA A 227 -10.58 -12.58 -5.97
N LEU A 228 -11.66 -12.71 -5.20
CA LEU A 228 -12.86 -13.45 -5.57
C LEU A 228 -13.74 -12.74 -6.60
N GLY A 229 -14.01 -11.44 -6.41
CA GLY A 229 -14.96 -10.67 -7.21
C GLY A 229 -14.36 -10.00 -8.45
N GLN A 230 -13.04 -9.86 -8.54
CA GLN A 230 -12.36 -9.22 -9.66
C GLN A 230 -12.62 -9.94 -10.99
N SER A 231 -12.78 -11.27 -10.97
CA SER A 231 -13.15 -12.05 -12.17
C SER A 231 -14.50 -11.62 -12.73
N TYR A 232 -15.49 -11.42 -11.86
CA TYR A 232 -16.82 -10.95 -12.23
C TYR A 232 -16.79 -9.51 -12.73
N VAL A 233 -16.08 -8.61 -12.04
CA VAL A 233 -15.92 -7.20 -12.46
C VAL A 233 -15.25 -7.12 -13.83
N LEU A 234 -14.16 -7.86 -14.06
CA LEU A 234 -13.48 -7.87 -15.36
C LEU A 234 -14.37 -8.47 -16.46
N THR A 235 -15.10 -9.53 -16.17
CA THR A 235 -16.05 -10.13 -17.13
C THR A 235 -17.16 -9.15 -17.48
N SER A 236 -17.73 -8.45 -16.49
CA SER A 236 -18.77 -7.45 -16.70
C SER A 236 -18.27 -6.25 -17.50
N LEU A 237 -17.07 -5.73 -17.20
CA LEU A 237 -16.43 -4.67 -17.98
C LEU A 237 -16.17 -5.12 -19.42
N ASN A 238 -15.72 -6.36 -19.59
CA ASN A 238 -15.51 -6.93 -20.91
C ASN A 238 -16.84 -7.11 -21.67
N GLN A 239 -17.97 -7.25 -21.01
CA GLN A 239 -19.30 -7.34 -21.64
C GLN A 239 -19.97 -5.97 -21.85
N SER A 240 -19.37 -4.89 -21.36
CA SER A 240 -19.91 -3.54 -21.51
C SER A 240 -19.64 -2.95 -22.90
N ASP A 241 -20.35 -1.85 -23.20
CA ASP A 241 -20.22 -1.12 -24.46
C ASP A 241 -18.84 -0.46 -24.68
N LEU A 242 -17.91 -0.57 -23.72
CA LEU A 242 -16.51 -0.16 -23.89
C LEU A 242 -15.91 -0.76 -25.17
N LYS A 243 -16.34 -1.97 -25.57
CA LYS A 243 -15.92 -2.62 -26.82
C LYS A 243 -16.41 -1.94 -28.09
N HIS A 244 -17.56 -1.26 -28.05
CA HIS A 244 -18.18 -0.62 -29.21
C HIS A 244 -17.62 0.78 -29.50
N THR A 245 -16.64 1.24 -28.72
CA THR A 245 -16.01 2.57 -28.85
C THR A 245 -14.91 2.65 -29.92
N GLY A 246 -14.83 1.66 -30.82
CA GLY A 246 -13.79 1.58 -31.85
C GLY A 246 -13.75 2.78 -32.80
N GLN A 247 -14.91 3.37 -33.13
CA GLN A 247 -14.96 4.60 -33.94
C GLN A 247 -14.31 5.79 -33.22
N THR A 248 -14.54 5.93 -31.92
CA THR A 248 -13.92 6.96 -31.08
C THR A 248 -12.41 6.74 -30.94
N ALA A 249 -11.97 5.48 -30.82
CA ALA A 249 -10.56 5.12 -30.80
C ALA A 249 -9.83 5.54 -32.09
N ARG A 250 -10.46 5.35 -33.25
CA ARG A 250 -9.93 5.81 -34.55
C ARG A 250 -9.90 7.34 -34.67
N ALA A 251 -10.90 8.03 -34.12
CA ALA A 251 -11.00 9.49 -34.18
C ALA A 251 -9.97 10.21 -33.29
N VAL A 252 -9.68 9.68 -32.10
CA VAL A 252 -8.80 10.34 -31.12
C VAL A 252 -7.37 9.79 -31.19
N SER A 253 -7.23 8.46 -31.21
CA SER A 253 -6.01 7.65 -31.29
C SER A 253 -6.21 6.41 -30.41
N TYR A 254 -5.78 5.25 -30.89
CA TYR A 254 -5.77 4.02 -30.11
C TYR A 254 -4.93 4.14 -28.82
N TYR A 255 -3.92 5.03 -28.76
CA TYR A 255 -3.14 5.25 -27.54
C TYR A 255 -3.93 5.98 -26.46
N ALA A 256 -4.52 7.12 -26.83
CA ALA A 256 -5.28 7.93 -25.90
C ALA A 256 -6.52 7.16 -25.43
N TRP A 257 -7.21 6.50 -26.35
CA TRP A 257 -8.40 5.72 -26.02
C TRP A 257 -8.09 4.44 -25.26
N GLY A 258 -6.95 3.79 -25.56
CA GLY A 258 -6.42 2.69 -24.77
C GLY A 258 -6.14 3.12 -23.33
N LEU A 259 -5.52 4.28 -23.10
CA LEU A 259 -5.30 4.82 -21.77
C LEU A 259 -6.61 5.06 -21.01
N VAL A 260 -7.63 5.58 -21.68
CA VAL A 260 -8.98 5.76 -21.10
C VAL A 260 -9.58 4.41 -20.70
N GLY A 261 -9.51 3.40 -21.58
CA GLY A 261 -9.99 2.04 -21.29
C GLY A 261 -9.29 1.40 -20.10
N HIS A 262 -7.95 1.45 -20.04
CA HIS A 262 -7.19 0.95 -18.90
C HIS A 262 -7.52 1.72 -17.61
N SER A 263 -7.66 3.04 -17.70
CA SER A 263 -8.04 3.88 -16.56
C SER A 263 -9.42 3.52 -16.03
N ALA A 264 -10.39 3.24 -16.92
CA ALA A 264 -11.71 2.78 -16.53
C ALA A 264 -11.66 1.42 -15.81
N ILE A 265 -10.90 0.45 -16.34
CA ILE A 265 -10.71 -0.86 -15.69
C ILE A 265 -10.10 -0.69 -14.30
N VAL A 266 -8.98 0.03 -14.20
CA VAL A 266 -8.30 0.26 -12.91
C VAL A 266 -9.22 0.99 -11.93
N ALA A 267 -9.94 2.03 -12.37
CA ALA A 267 -10.87 2.78 -11.55
C ALA A 267 -12.03 1.90 -11.04
N SER A 268 -12.60 1.03 -11.88
CA SER A 268 -13.64 0.08 -11.47
C SER A 268 -13.14 -0.94 -10.45
N LEU A 269 -11.94 -1.50 -10.65
CA LEU A 269 -11.35 -2.46 -9.72
C LEU A 269 -11.01 -1.80 -8.37
N VAL A 270 -10.44 -0.59 -8.40
CA VAL A 270 -10.16 0.21 -7.20
C VAL A 270 -11.46 0.61 -6.50
N GLY A 271 -12.48 1.03 -7.24
CA GLY A 271 -13.82 1.34 -6.73
C GLY A 271 -14.45 0.16 -6.00
N PHE A 272 -14.38 -1.03 -6.60
CA PHE A 272 -14.85 -2.27 -5.95
C PHE A 272 -14.13 -2.54 -4.62
N ILE A 273 -12.78 -2.47 -4.62
CA ILE A 273 -11.99 -2.64 -3.38
C ILE A 273 -12.41 -1.62 -2.32
N MET A 274 -12.56 -0.35 -2.68
CA MET A 274 -12.98 0.70 -1.76
C MET A 274 -14.37 0.42 -1.16
N CYS A 275 -15.35 0.04 -1.99
CA CYS A 275 -16.70 -0.31 -1.53
C CYS A 275 -16.66 -1.45 -0.50
N VAL A 276 -15.95 -2.54 -0.80
CA VAL A 276 -15.81 -3.67 0.13
C VAL A 276 -15.17 -3.23 1.44
N ARG A 277 -14.13 -2.40 1.38
CA ARG A 277 -13.45 -1.90 2.58
C ARG A 277 -14.35 -1.00 3.43
N ILE A 278 -15.09 -0.09 2.81
CA ILE A 278 -16.03 0.81 3.49
C ILE A 278 -17.11 0.00 4.19
N VAL A 279 -17.77 -0.91 3.48
CA VAL A 279 -18.83 -1.78 4.05
C VAL A 279 -18.26 -2.56 5.23
N ARG A 280 -17.08 -3.18 5.06
CA ARG A 280 -16.45 -3.94 6.13
C ARG A 280 -16.12 -3.07 7.35
N ALA A 281 -15.54 -1.88 7.15
CA ALA A 281 -15.19 -0.99 8.23
C ALA A 281 -16.44 -0.57 9.02
N VAL A 282 -17.50 -0.14 8.32
CA VAL A 282 -18.77 0.27 8.95
C VAL A 282 -19.41 -0.89 9.71
N THR A 283 -19.54 -2.07 9.09
CA THR A 283 -20.10 -3.25 9.77
C THR A 283 -19.25 -3.65 10.97
N TYR A 284 -17.93 -3.60 10.87
CA TYR A 284 -17.01 -3.95 11.95
C TYR A 284 -17.16 -3.00 13.14
N VAL A 285 -17.12 -1.68 12.89
CA VAL A 285 -17.26 -0.68 13.95
C VAL A 285 -18.64 -0.76 14.59
N ARG A 286 -19.71 -0.88 13.79
CA ARG A 286 -21.08 -1.03 14.29
C ARG A 286 -21.24 -2.25 15.19
N TRP A 287 -20.60 -3.37 14.85
CA TRP A 287 -20.64 -4.57 15.67
C TRP A 287 -19.82 -4.41 16.96
N LYS A 288 -18.61 -3.83 16.88
CA LYS A 288 -17.71 -3.76 18.03
C LYS A 288 -18.03 -2.65 19.02
N PHE A 289 -18.44 -1.48 18.54
CA PHE A 289 -18.65 -0.27 19.36
C PHE A 289 -20.14 0.09 19.48
N GLY A 290 -21.02 -0.68 18.84
CA GLY A 290 -22.45 -0.45 18.84
C GLY A 290 -22.91 0.58 17.79
N PRO A 291 -24.22 0.65 17.53
CA PRO A 291 -24.80 1.51 16.50
C PRO A 291 -24.70 3.00 16.82
N GLY A 292 -24.65 3.39 18.10
CA GLY A 292 -24.63 4.79 18.53
C GLY A 292 -23.29 5.51 18.31
N HIS A 293 -22.17 4.79 18.29
CA HIS A 293 -20.82 5.37 18.21
C HIS A 293 -20.11 5.09 16.88
N THR A 294 -20.85 4.61 15.87
CA THR A 294 -20.22 4.12 14.63
C THR A 294 -19.46 5.24 13.90
N TRP A 295 -20.08 6.41 13.75
CA TRP A 295 -19.45 7.54 13.05
C TRP A 295 -18.40 8.25 13.91
N ASP A 296 -18.57 8.25 15.23
CA ASP A 296 -17.62 8.86 16.18
C ASP A 296 -16.24 8.22 16.08
N ILE A 297 -16.16 6.88 15.94
CA ILE A 297 -14.88 6.18 15.76
C ILE A 297 -14.17 6.65 14.49
N PHE A 298 -14.90 7.00 13.43
CA PHE A 298 -14.30 7.44 12.18
C PHE A 298 -13.89 8.92 12.20
N SER A 299 -14.65 9.78 12.87
CA SER A 299 -14.44 11.24 12.84
C SER A 299 -13.69 11.81 14.06
N ALA A 300 -13.72 11.15 15.22
CA ALA A 300 -13.20 11.73 16.45
C ALA A 300 -11.68 11.95 16.39
N PRO A 301 -11.17 13.08 16.89
CA PRO A 301 -9.74 13.35 16.91
C PRO A 301 -8.99 12.37 17.82
N CYS A 302 -7.80 11.96 17.40
CA CYS A 302 -6.89 11.17 18.23
C CYS A 302 -5.46 11.68 18.00
N CYS A 303 -4.84 12.22 19.04
CA CYS A 303 -3.51 12.84 18.98
C CYS A 303 -2.42 11.86 18.50
N VAL A 304 -2.59 10.56 18.73
CA VAL A 304 -1.70 9.51 18.21
C VAL A 304 -1.81 9.41 16.68
N ASP A 305 -3.01 9.42 16.10
CA ASP A 305 -3.19 9.39 14.64
C ASP A 305 -2.64 10.65 13.96
N THR A 306 -2.74 11.80 14.63
CA THR A 306 -2.16 13.06 14.17
C THR A 306 -0.63 13.01 14.24
N THR A 307 -0.06 12.51 15.33
CA THR A 307 1.40 12.39 15.50
C THR A 307 2.01 11.39 14.50
N LEU A 308 1.34 10.26 14.28
CA LEU A 308 1.76 9.27 13.30
C LEU A 308 1.62 9.82 11.88
N GLY A 309 0.51 10.48 11.54
CA GLY A 309 0.32 11.10 10.23
C GLY A 309 0.60 10.12 9.08
N VAL A 310 1.44 10.54 8.13
CA VAL A 310 1.90 9.71 7.00
C VAL A 310 2.78 8.54 7.45
N ARG A 311 3.36 8.52 8.67
CA ARG A 311 4.29 7.49 9.15
C ARG A 311 3.63 6.12 9.34
N THR A 312 2.33 6.10 9.63
CA THR A 312 1.55 4.85 9.73
C THR A 312 0.78 4.61 8.44
N LYS A 313 0.83 3.37 7.96
CA LYS A 313 0.15 2.94 6.75
C LYS A 313 -1.37 2.85 6.97
N MET A 314 -1.80 2.20 8.05
CA MET A 314 -3.20 1.96 8.35
C MET A 314 -3.48 2.00 9.86
N PRO A 315 -4.56 2.65 10.34
CA PRO A 315 -5.04 2.43 11.69
C PRO A 315 -5.56 0.99 11.91
N LYS A 316 -5.57 0.59 13.17
CA LYS A 316 -6.16 -0.65 13.68
C LYS A 316 -7.46 -0.29 14.38
N LEU A 317 -8.62 -0.47 13.71
CA LEU A 317 -9.93 -0.08 14.27
C LEU A 317 -10.21 -0.80 15.58
N SER A 318 -9.79 -2.05 15.68
CA SER A 318 -9.92 -2.84 16.90
C SER A 318 -9.05 -2.35 18.06
N GLY A 319 -8.04 -1.53 17.76
CA GLY A 319 -7.11 -0.95 18.72
C GLY A 319 -7.66 0.27 19.44
N TYR A 320 -8.77 0.86 18.97
CA TYR A 320 -9.37 1.98 19.65
C TYR A 320 -10.14 1.59 20.91
N HIS A 321 -10.19 2.53 21.85
CA HIS A 321 -10.98 2.50 23.07
C HIS A 321 -11.65 3.86 23.25
N TRP A 322 -12.94 3.83 23.58
CA TRP A 322 -13.72 5.03 23.86
C TRP A 322 -13.82 5.21 25.36
N GLU A 323 -13.35 6.35 25.87
CA GLU A 323 -13.33 6.65 27.31
C GLU A 323 -13.57 8.15 27.51
N GLY A 324 -14.52 8.52 28.38
CA GLY A 324 -14.79 9.93 28.70
C GLY A 324 -15.12 10.83 27.50
N GLY A 325 -15.78 10.30 26.46
CA GLY A 325 -16.10 11.05 25.23
C GLY A 325 -14.91 11.27 24.30
N LYS A 326 -13.78 10.61 24.56
CA LYS A 326 -12.53 10.76 23.82
C LYS A 326 -12.06 9.41 23.27
N LEU A 327 -11.35 9.48 22.15
CA LEU A 327 -10.84 8.30 21.45
C LEU A 327 -9.37 8.05 21.79
N PHE A 328 -9.08 6.86 22.32
CA PHE A 328 -7.73 6.42 22.67
C PHE A 328 -7.33 5.17 21.89
N TYR A 329 -6.03 5.00 21.68
CA TYR A 329 -5.45 3.72 21.34
C TYR A 329 -5.12 2.94 22.60
N ARG A 330 -5.46 1.66 22.58
CA ARG A 330 -5.00 0.71 23.59
C ARG A 330 -3.50 0.48 23.51
N ALA A 331 -2.86 0.23 24.65
CA ALA A 331 -1.45 -0.13 24.72
C ALA A 331 -1.07 -1.28 23.77
N ASP A 332 -1.92 -2.32 23.64
CA ASP A 332 -1.68 -3.45 22.72
C ASP A 332 -1.67 -3.05 21.23
N ALA A 333 -2.44 -2.02 20.87
CA ALA A 333 -2.47 -1.46 19.54
C ALA A 333 -1.19 -0.67 19.24
N LEU A 334 -0.73 0.13 20.20
CA LEU A 334 0.56 0.84 20.08
C LEU A 334 1.71 -0.14 19.86
N LYS A 335 1.72 -1.24 20.62
CA LYS A 335 2.66 -2.36 20.42
C LYS A 335 2.56 -2.92 19.00
N SER A 336 1.37 -3.12 18.44
CA SER A 336 1.22 -3.64 17.07
C SER A 336 1.81 -2.74 15.97
N PHE A 337 1.86 -1.43 16.19
CA PHE A 337 2.54 -0.49 15.26
C PHE A 337 4.06 -0.41 15.48
N GLY A 338 4.59 -1.10 16.50
CA GLY A 338 5.99 -1.01 16.89
C GLY A 338 6.35 0.27 17.62
N LEU A 339 5.36 0.94 18.23
CA LEU A 339 5.57 2.15 19.01
C LEU A 339 6.13 1.82 20.39
N LEU A 340 7.10 2.61 20.82
CA LEU A 340 7.84 2.44 22.07
C LEU A 340 7.75 3.71 22.91
N LYS A 341 7.85 3.55 24.22
CA LYS A 341 8.04 4.63 25.18
C LYS A 341 9.53 4.89 25.33
N MET A 342 9.94 6.14 25.34
CA MET A 342 11.26 6.55 25.82
C MET A 342 11.09 7.46 27.03
N GLU A 343 11.90 7.21 28.05
CA GLU A 343 11.96 8.03 29.26
C GLU A 343 13.37 8.61 29.43
N GLU A 344 13.44 9.93 29.63
CA GLU A 344 14.68 10.63 29.96
C GLU A 344 14.92 10.67 31.47
N GLN A 345 16.15 11.02 31.88
CA GLN A 345 16.53 11.08 33.30
C GLN A 345 15.67 12.07 34.12
N ASN A 346 15.06 13.06 33.47
CA ASN A 346 14.16 14.03 34.10
C ASN A 346 12.71 13.51 34.24
N GLY A 347 12.43 12.25 33.87
CA GLY A 347 11.09 11.65 33.86
C GLY A 347 10.22 12.06 32.67
N ALA A 348 10.75 12.80 31.69
CA ALA A 348 10.00 13.18 30.50
C ALA A 348 9.78 11.98 29.58
N GLU A 349 8.52 11.76 29.21
CA GLU A 349 8.11 10.64 28.37
C GLU A 349 7.93 11.04 26.91
N PHE A 350 8.33 10.15 26.01
CA PHE A 350 8.28 10.37 24.57
C PHE A 350 7.78 9.15 23.82
N LEU A 351 7.06 9.41 22.73
CA LEU A 351 6.64 8.42 21.75
C LEU A 351 7.76 8.20 20.74
N VAL A 352 8.21 6.95 20.62
CA VAL A 352 9.30 6.54 19.73
C VAL A 352 8.81 5.56 18.68
N LEU A 353 9.30 5.75 17.45
CA LEU A 353 9.06 4.89 16.30
C LEU A 353 10.39 4.50 15.64
N ARG A 354 10.45 3.29 15.07
CA ARG A 354 11.56 2.89 14.21
C ARG A 354 11.41 3.50 12.81
N LYS A 355 12.33 4.37 12.42
CA LYS A 355 12.33 5.04 11.11
C LYS A 355 12.81 4.10 10.01
N LEU A 356 11.89 3.69 9.13
CA LEU A 356 12.20 2.94 7.92
C LEU A 356 12.84 3.86 6.87
N HIS A 357 14.07 3.55 6.48
CA HIS A 357 14.77 4.15 5.36
C HIS A 357 14.56 3.30 4.09
N TRP A 358 14.95 3.79 2.90
CA TRP A 358 14.71 3.08 1.64
C TRP A 358 15.22 1.64 1.66
N PHE A 359 16.53 1.45 1.78
CA PHE A 359 17.17 0.12 1.75
C PHE A 359 18.17 -0.11 2.88
N LYS A 360 18.78 0.97 3.39
CA LYS A 360 19.73 0.90 4.50
C LYS A 360 18.99 0.64 5.81
N VAL A 361 19.61 -0.14 6.68
CA VAL A 361 19.15 -0.39 8.04
C VAL A 361 20.23 0.09 8.98
N TYR A 362 20.00 1.22 9.62
CA TYR A 362 20.91 1.80 10.61
C TYR A 362 20.80 1.07 11.95
N GLN A 363 21.82 1.11 12.79
CA GLN A 363 21.73 0.60 14.15
C GLN A 363 20.86 1.54 15.01
N ASP A 364 21.07 2.84 14.89
CA ASP A 364 20.29 3.90 15.56
C ASP A 364 19.16 4.40 14.67
N ASP A 365 18.10 3.60 14.57
CA ASP A 365 16.92 3.89 13.76
C ASP A 365 15.66 4.18 14.60
N LEU A 366 15.80 4.33 15.91
CA LEU A 366 14.73 4.74 16.81
C LEU A 366 14.69 6.26 16.92
N PHE A 367 13.55 6.84 16.58
CA PHE A 367 13.33 8.29 16.57
C PHE A 367 12.16 8.67 17.45
N VAL A 368 12.36 9.73 18.23
CA VAL A 368 11.30 10.42 18.97
C VAL A 368 10.44 11.18 17.96
N ILE A 369 9.12 11.00 18.04
CA ILE A 369 8.14 11.64 17.15
C ILE A 369 7.10 12.48 17.90
N GLY A 370 6.97 12.31 19.21
CA GLY A 370 6.07 13.12 20.05
C GLY A 370 6.45 13.08 21.52
N SER A 371 6.13 14.14 22.26
CA SER A 371 6.18 14.17 23.72
C SER A 371 4.89 13.63 24.30
N VAL A 372 4.97 12.88 25.39
CA VAL A 372 3.82 12.31 26.09
C VAL A 372 3.60 13.04 27.39
N THR A 373 2.39 13.54 27.58
CA THR A 373 1.94 14.16 28.83
C THR A 373 0.66 13.47 29.25
N GLU A 374 0.67 12.81 30.40
CA GLU A 374 -0.40 11.93 30.87
C GLU A 374 -0.73 10.87 29.80
N GLN A 375 -1.87 10.97 29.13
CA GLN A 375 -2.31 10.05 28.07
C GLN A 375 -2.26 10.69 26.67
N ARG A 376 -1.72 11.91 26.52
CA ARG A 376 -1.72 12.63 25.24
C ARG A 376 -0.35 12.65 24.61
N VAL A 377 -0.34 12.68 23.28
CA VAL A 377 0.87 12.78 22.48
C VAL A 377 0.85 14.09 21.70
N GLN A 378 1.86 14.91 21.90
CA GLN A 378 2.05 16.13 21.11
C GLN A 378 3.21 15.91 20.12
N PRO A 379 3.04 16.18 18.81
CA PRO A 379 4.12 16.09 17.84
C PRO A 379 5.30 16.97 18.23
N CYS A 380 6.52 16.48 18.04
CA CYS A 380 7.74 17.23 18.33
C CYS A 380 8.78 17.07 17.21
N SER A 381 9.87 17.83 17.30
CA SER A 381 10.97 17.72 16.32
C SER A 381 11.62 16.34 16.39
N GLU A 382 11.77 15.69 15.24
CA GLU A 382 12.37 14.36 15.17
C GLU A 382 13.81 14.40 15.68
N ARG A 383 14.13 13.50 16.63
CA ARG A 383 15.49 13.31 17.15
C ARG A 383 15.75 11.84 17.44
N ILE A 384 17.03 11.48 17.50
CA ILE A 384 17.46 10.12 17.85
C ILE A 384 17.06 9.82 19.29
N CYS A 385 16.65 8.58 19.53
CA CYS A 385 16.33 8.09 20.87
C CYS A 385 17.60 8.03 21.75
N SER A 386 17.57 8.73 22.88
CA SER A 386 18.69 8.83 23.84
C SER A 386 18.37 8.32 25.23
N GLY A 387 17.10 8.04 25.52
CA GLY A 387 16.62 7.60 26.84
C GLY A 387 16.43 6.09 26.96
N VAL A 388 15.93 5.66 28.12
CA VAL A 388 15.57 4.26 28.37
C VAL A 388 14.30 3.93 27.59
N VAL A 389 14.31 2.82 26.86
CA VAL A 389 13.21 2.42 25.98
C VAL A 389 12.42 1.28 26.60
N SER A 390 11.10 1.45 26.68
CA SER A 390 10.16 0.45 27.15
C SER A 390 8.90 0.46 26.27
N PHE A 391 7.89 -0.33 26.64
CA PHE A 391 6.58 -0.28 25.99
C PHE A 391 5.60 0.56 26.81
N PHE A 392 4.60 1.14 26.15
CA PHE A 392 3.48 1.74 26.86
C PHE A 392 2.60 0.65 27.48
N ASP A 393 2.21 0.86 28.73
CA ASP A 393 1.21 0.05 29.42
C ASP A 393 -0.12 0.78 29.64
N GLN A 394 -0.14 2.08 29.32
CA GLN A 394 -1.34 2.92 29.33
C GLN A 394 -1.86 3.21 27.92
N ASN A 395 -3.13 3.61 27.84
CA ASN A 395 -3.77 4.04 26.60
C ASN A 395 -3.36 5.47 26.26
N LEU A 396 -3.19 5.78 24.98
CA LEU A 396 -2.81 7.12 24.50
C LEU A 396 -3.81 7.65 23.48
N GLY A 397 -4.17 8.92 23.55
CA GLY A 397 -5.14 9.53 22.64
C GLY A 397 -5.80 10.81 23.15
N GLY A 398 -7.06 11.02 22.77
CA GLY A 398 -7.78 12.25 22.99
C GLY A 398 -7.43 13.38 21.99
N PRO A 399 -8.08 14.54 22.10
CA PRO A 399 -7.85 15.68 21.22
C PRO A 399 -6.51 16.35 21.52
N THR A 400 -5.83 16.83 20.47
CA THR A 400 -4.55 17.53 20.57
C THR A 400 -4.65 18.89 21.27
N ASN A 401 -5.83 19.53 21.22
CA ASN A 401 -6.10 20.83 21.83
C ASN A 401 -7.29 20.73 22.80
N GLU A 402 -7.05 20.81 24.10
CA GLU A 402 -8.06 21.38 25.00
C GLU A 402 -7.66 22.83 25.27
N CYS A 403 -8.52 23.75 24.84
CA CYS A 403 -8.44 25.15 25.20
C CYS A 403 -8.65 25.25 26.72
N GLY A 404 -7.56 25.39 27.47
CA GLY A 404 -7.58 25.44 28.92
C GLY A 404 -6.26 25.96 29.48
N SER A 405 -5.86 27.18 29.08
CA SER A 405 -4.93 28.11 29.77
C SER A 405 -4.17 28.95 28.74
N PRO A 406 -4.24 30.30 28.78
CA PRO A 406 -3.56 31.18 27.83
C PRO A 406 -2.10 31.35 28.24
N ARG A 407 -1.24 30.37 27.93
CA ARG A 407 0.22 30.56 28.03
C ARG A 407 1.02 29.60 27.15
N SER A 408 0.65 29.48 25.87
CA SER A 408 1.60 29.04 24.84
C SER A 408 1.11 29.36 23.42
N GLN A 409 0.87 30.63 23.14
CA GLN A 409 0.85 31.13 21.76
C GLN A 409 2.28 31.48 21.37
N ALA A 410 2.99 30.52 20.76
CA ALA A 410 4.04 30.76 19.77
C ALA A 410 4.75 29.47 19.34
N ILE A 411 4.02 28.40 18.98
CA ILE A 411 4.61 27.36 18.12
C ILE A 411 3.58 26.97 17.07
N HIS A 412 3.32 27.91 16.16
CA HIS A 412 2.92 27.57 14.80
C HIS A 412 4.16 27.03 14.07
N ALA A 413 4.77 25.97 14.60
CA ALA A 413 5.85 25.26 13.91
C ALA A 413 5.20 24.50 12.78
N MET A 414 5.54 24.95 11.58
CA MET A 414 5.23 24.31 10.33
C MET A 414 5.36 22.79 10.45
N ASN A 415 4.34 22.08 9.97
CA ASN A 415 4.39 20.67 9.58
C ASN A 415 5.37 20.49 8.40
N LYS A 416 6.64 20.89 8.57
CA LYS A 416 7.72 20.66 7.62
C LYS A 416 8.52 19.47 8.14
N VAL A 417 8.38 18.35 7.45
CA VAL A 417 9.51 17.45 7.26
C VAL A 417 10.67 18.33 6.79
N ALA A 418 11.73 18.44 7.58
CA ALA A 418 12.87 19.28 7.25
C ALA A 418 13.43 18.87 5.87
N PRO A 419 13.70 19.83 4.96
CA PRO A 419 14.41 19.51 3.73
C PRO A 419 15.84 19.06 4.06
N SER A 420 16.34 18.10 3.27
CA SER A 420 17.73 17.63 3.31
C SER A 420 18.71 18.81 3.26
N PRO A 421 19.89 18.72 3.92
CA PRO A 421 20.91 19.76 3.78
C PRO A 421 21.34 19.90 2.32
N PRO A 422 21.61 21.13 1.84
CA PRO A 422 22.06 21.35 0.46
C PRO A 422 23.39 20.64 0.22
N SER A 423 23.51 20.05 -0.97
CA SER A 423 24.75 19.45 -1.47
C SER A 423 25.87 20.47 -1.40
N MET A 424 26.91 20.16 -0.62
CA MET A 424 28.15 20.91 -0.58
C MET A 424 28.81 20.79 -1.97
N SER A 425 28.79 21.87 -2.74
CA SER A 425 29.53 22.00 -3.98
C SER A 425 31.03 22.04 -3.65
N ILE A 426 31.71 20.93 -3.85
CA ILE A 426 33.18 20.86 -3.83
C ILE A 426 33.63 20.94 -5.28
N LEU A 427 34.07 22.13 -5.70
CA LEU A 427 35.09 22.28 -6.74
C LEU A 427 36.01 23.43 -6.29
N PRO A 428 37.34 23.25 -6.31
CA PRO A 428 38.29 24.25 -5.83
C PRO A 428 38.58 25.30 -6.92
N SER A 429 38.75 26.54 -6.44
CA SER A 429 39.46 27.71 -7.02
C SER A 429 39.54 27.85 -8.54
#